data_AF-A0A938YU44-F1
#
_entry.id   AF-A0A938YU44-F1
#
_cell.length_a   1.000
_cell.length_b   1.000
_cell.length_c   1.000
_cell.angle_alpha   90.00
_cell.angle_beta   90.00
_cell.angle_gamma   90.00
#
_symmetry.space_group_name_H-M   'P 1'
#
loop_
_entity.id
_entity.type
_entity.pdbx_description
1 polymer ?
#
loop_
_entity_poly.entity_id
_entity_poly.type
_entity_poly.pdbx_seq_one_letter_code
_entity_poly.pdbx_strand_id
1 'polypeptide(L)'
;MLTLLQLNEATLVTDLWTVLALFYLVWVFGWAKKAMGSAKLAILFAVIVVYLTFFQHPELVWIPVIIFIFATFGKGFFEKADIFKK
;
A
#
# COMPACT_ATOMS: atom_id res chain seq x y z
N MET A 1 12.37 19.00 -27.31
CA MET A 1 13.17 17.90 -26.71
C MET A 1 13.10 17.92 -25.19
N LEU A 2 13.38 19.05 -24.52
CA LEU A 2 13.20 19.20 -23.06
C LEU A 2 11.76 18.94 -22.58
N THR A 3 10.76 19.40 -23.34
CA THR A 3 9.33 19.22 -23.06
C THR A 3 8.87 17.76 -23.18
N LEU A 4 9.48 16.97 -24.06
CA LEU A 4 9.18 15.54 -24.22
C LEU A 4 9.76 14.71 -23.08
N LEU A 5 10.94 15.09 -22.57
CA LEU A 5 11.54 14.49 -21.36
C LEU A 5 10.72 14.78 -20.11
N GLN A 6 10.21 16.01 -19.95
CA GLN A 6 9.33 16.36 -18.83
C GLN A 6 7.95 15.70 -18.92
N LEU A 7 7.40 15.52 -20.12
CA LEU A 7 6.19 14.71 -20.33
C LEU A 7 6.43 13.24 -19.96
N ASN A 8 7.57 12.66 -20.36
CA ASN A 8 7.89 11.26 -20.10
C ASN A 8 8.08 10.96 -18.60
N GLU A 9 8.77 11.81 -17.85
CA GLU A 9 8.91 11.60 -16.40
C GLU A 9 7.60 11.84 -15.64
N ALA A 10 6.81 12.84 -16.05
CA ALA A 10 5.48 13.07 -15.50
C ALA A 10 4.56 11.86 -15.71
N THR A 11 4.63 11.19 -16.88
CA THR A 11 3.86 9.97 -17.15
C THR A 11 4.37 8.79 -16.33
N LEU A 12 5.68 8.57 -16.22
CA LEU A 12 6.22 7.44 -15.46
C LEU A 12 5.90 7.50 -13.97
N VAL A 13 5.98 8.69 -13.36
CA VAL A 13 5.62 8.89 -11.96
C VAL A 13 4.11 8.65 -11.75
N THR A 14 3.28 9.12 -12.67
CA THR A 14 1.82 8.94 -12.60
C THR A 14 1.42 7.47 -12.78
N ASP A 15 2.08 6.77 -13.71
CA ASP A 15 1.87 5.34 -13.94
C ASP A 15 2.28 4.52 -12.72
N LEU A 16 3.45 4.82 -12.15
CA LEU A 16 3.94 4.16 -10.94
C LEU A 16 3.01 4.42 -9.75
N TRP A 17 2.52 5.66 -9.59
CA TRP A 17 1.57 6.03 -8.54
C TRP A 17 0.23 5.29 -8.70
N THR A 18 -0.23 5.12 -9.93
CA THR A 18 -1.44 4.36 -10.25
C THR A 18 -1.27 2.87 -9.92
N VAL A 19 -0.13 2.28 -10.29
CA VAL A 19 0.21 0.90 -9.92
C VAL A 19 0.25 0.73 -8.40
N LEU A 20 0.84 1.69 -7.67
CA LEU A 20 0.89 1.68 -6.22
C LEU A 20 -0.51 1.73 -5.59
N ALA A 21 -1.39 2.59 -6.12
CA ALA A 21 -2.76 2.73 -5.66
C ALA A 21 -3.57 1.44 -5.88
N LEU A 22 -3.40 0.79 -7.04
CA LEU A 22 -4.05 -0.49 -7.33
C LEU A 22 -3.56 -1.61 -6.42
N PHE A 23 -2.25 -1.70 -6.19
CA PHE A 23 -1.67 -2.67 -5.27
C PHE A 23 -2.20 -2.45 -3.84
N TYR A 24 -2.24 -1.19 -3.40
CA TYR A 24 -2.79 -0.80 -2.11
C TYR A 24 -4.27 -1.17 -1.97
N LEU A 25 -5.07 -0.92 -3.01
CA LEU A 25 -6.48 -1.28 -3.03
C LEU A 25 -6.70 -2.78 -2.87
N VAL A 26 -5.96 -3.60 -3.61
CA VAL A 26 -6.05 -5.07 -3.50
C VAL A 26 -5.64 -5.54 -2.10
N TRP A 27 -4.59 -4.94 -1.54
CA TRP A 27 -4.12 -5.29 -0.20
C TRP A 27 -5.13 -4.91 0.89
N VAL A 28 -5.62 -3.66 0.89
CA VAL A 28 -6.65 -3.18 1.84
C VAL A 28 -7.92 -4.00 1.69
N PHE A 29 -8.34 -4.32 0.46
CA PHE A 29 -9.48 -5.19 0.22
C PHE A 29 -9.27 -6.59 0.79
N GLY A 30 -8.09 -7.19 0.60
CA GLY A 30 -7.76 -8.50 1.15
C GLY A 30 -7.80 -8.53 2.68
N TRP A 31 -7.33 -7.46 3.32
CA TRP A 31 -7.42 -7.29 4.77
C TRP A 31 -8.86 -7.04 5.23
N ALA A 32 -9.58 -6.09 4.61
CA ALA A 32 -10.95 -5.73 4.96
C ALA A 32 -11.92 -6.91 4.78
N LYS A 33 -11.73 -7.72 3.73
CA LYS A 33 -12.53 -8.94 3.50
C LYS A 33 -12.38 -9.94 4.65
N LYS A 34 -11.17 -10.11 5.19
CA LYS A 34 -10.91 -10.97 6.35
C LYS A 34 -11.51 -10.41 7.63
N ALA A 35 -11.45 -9.09 7.83
CA ALA A 35 -11.93 -8.43 9.03
C ALA A 35 -13.47 -8.28 9.08
N MET A 36 -14.12 -7.99 7.95
CA MET A 36 -15.53 -7.59 7.89
C MET A 36 -16.49 -8.72 7.49
N GLY A 37 -15.99 -9.85 6.98
CA GLY A 37 -16.82 -11.01 6.58
C GLY A 37 -17.73 -10.80 5.35
N SER A 38 -17.98 -9.55 4.92
CA SER A 38 -18.80 -9.20 3.76
C SER A 38 -17.96 -8.58 2.66
N ALA A 39 -17.95 -9.21 1.48
CA ALA A 39 -17.18 -8.73 0.33
C ALA A 39 -17.65 -7.36 -0.19
N LYS A 40 -18.96 -7.06 -0.13
CA LYS A 40 -19.52 -5.79 -0.59
C LYS A 40 -19.12 -4.62 0.31
N LEU A 41 -19.12 -4.83 1.62
CA LEU A 41 -18.68 -3.81 2.58
C LEU A 41 -17.16 -3.63 2.53
N ALA A 42 -16.41 -4.73 2.35
CA ALA A 42 -14.96 -4.68 2.24
C ALA A 42 -14.47 -3.90 1.02
N ILE A 43 -15.11 -4.04 -0.15
CA ILE A 43 -14.70 -3.28 -1.34
C ILE A 43 -15.04 -1.79 -1.19
N LEU A 44 -16.20 -1.46 -0.63
CA LEU A 44 -16.60 -0.08 -0.38
C LEU A 44 -15.60 0.59 0.59
N PHE A 45 -15.26 -0.11 1.67
CA PHE A 45 -14.25 0.35 2.62
C PHE A 45 -12.88 0.53 1.97
N ALA A 46 -12.42 -0.45 1.18
CA ALA A 46 -11.12 -0.39 0.52
C ALA A 46 -11.02 0.80 -0.44
N VAL A 47 -12.07 1.06 -1.22
CA VAL A 47 -12.13 2.23 -2.13
C VAL A 47 -12.07 3.53 -1.35
N ILE A 48 -12.82 3.66 -0.24
CA ILE A 48 -12.80 4.86 0.61
C ILE A 48 -11.39 5.08 1.19
N VAL A 49 -10.77 4.03 1.72
CA VAL A 49 -9.42 4.13 2.31
C VAL A 49 -8.39 4.52 1.25
N VAL A 50 -8.42 3.89 0.08
CA VAL A 50 -7.50 4.24 -1.03
C VAL A 50 -7.71 5.68 -1.47
N TYR A 51 -8.96 6.13 -1.62
CA TYR A 51 -9.27 7.50 -1.99
C TYR A 51 -8.74 8.51 -0.96
N LEU A 52 -9.04 8.30 0.32
CA LEU A 52 -8.55 9.16 1.40
C LEU A 52 -7.02 9.20 1.46
N THR A 53 -6.36 8.06 1.23
CA THR A 53 -4.91 7.92 1.37
C THR A 53 -4.17 8.48 0.15
N PHE A 54 -4.65 8.27 -1.07
CA PHE A 54 -3.93 8.69 -2.29
C PHE A 54 -4.34 10.09 -2.78
N PHE A 55 -5.57 10.55 -2.48
CA PHE A 55 -6.08 11.82 -3.00
C PHE A 55 -6.23 12.92 -1.95
N GLN A 56 -6.56 12.59 -0.69
CA GLN A 56 -6.67 13.61 0.38
C GLN A 56 -5.42 13.74 1.24
N HIS A 57 -4.78 12.61 1.59
CA HIS A 57 -3.68 12.57 2.55
C HIS A 57 -2.53 11.67 2.05
N PRO A 58 -1.81 12.07 0.98
CA PRO A 58 -0.72 11.28 0.39
C PRO A 58 0.39 10.95 1.40
N GLU A 59 0.55 11.73 2.46
CA GLU A 59 1.45 11.45 3.58
C GLU A 59 1.09 10.16 4.34
N LEU A 60 -0.19 9.77 4.35
CA LEU A 60 -0.65 8.56 5.03
C LEU A 60 -0.35 7.28 4.24
N VAL A 61 0.08 7.35 2.98
CA VAL A 61 0.51 6.19 2.17
C VAL A 61 1.64 5.42 2.87
N TRP A 62 2.49 6.10 3.63
CA TRP A 62 3.64 5.49 4.29
C TRP A 62 3.27 4.59 5.48
N ILE A 63 2.18 4.88 6.18
CA ILE A 63 1.71 4.07 7.34
C ILE A 63 1.46 2.61 6.93
N PRO A 64 0.60 2.32 5.94
CA PRO A 64 0.36 0.96 5.51
C PRO A 64 1.56 0.32 4.82
N VAL A 65 2.41 1.10 4.12
CA VAL A 65 3.66 0.57 3.55
C VAL A 65 4.57 0.05 4.65
N ILE A 66 4.73 0.80 5.75
CA ILE A 66 5.50 0.37 6.93
C ILE A 66 4.86 -0.88 7.54
N ILE A 67 3.54 -0.89 7.76
CA ILE A 67 2.81 -2.06 8.28
C ILE A 67 3.00 -3.28 7.37
N PHE A 68 2.93 -3.09 6.05
CA PHE A 68 3.13 -4.16 5.07
C PHE A 68 4.54 -4.74 5.13
N ILE A 69 5.56 -3.87 5.25
CA ILE A 69 6.96 -4.30 5.41
C ILE A 69 7.12 -5.09 6.72
N PHE A 70 6.57 -4.60 7.83
CA PHE A 70 6.61 -5.33 9.10
C PHE A 70 5.83 -6.65 9.07
N ALA A 71 4.67 -6.70 8.42
CA ALA A 71 3.88 -7.91 8.29
C ALA A 71 4.55 -8.96 7.38
N THR A 72 5.25 -8.51 6.34
CA THR A 72 5.91 -9.36 5.34
C THR A 72 7.29 -9.82 5.81
N PHE A 73 8.11 -8.93 6.38
CA PHE A 73 9.50 -9.19 6.76
C PHE A 73 9.69 -9.38 8.27
N GLY A 74 8.76 -8.91 9.11
CA GLY A 74 8.92 -8.95 10.57
C GLY A 74 9.03 -10.37 11.13
N LYS A 75 8.33 -11.35 10.55
CA LYS A 75 8.43 -12.75 11.00
C LYS A 75 9.87 -13.28 10.91
N GLY A 76 10.56 -13.03 9.79
CA GLY A 76 11.94 -13.49 9.59
C GLY A 76 13.02 -12.70 10.34
N PHE A 77 12.73 -11.46 10.76
CA PHE A 77 13.64 -10.65 11.58
C PHE A 77 13.52 -10.96 13.07
N PHE A 78 12.29 -11.16 13.58
CA PHE A 78 12.07 -11.55 14.98
C PHE A 78 12.54 -12.97 15.27
N GLU A 79 12.38 -13.92 14.34
CA GLU A 79 12.91 -15.28 14.50
C GLU A 79 14.44 -15.33 14.60
N LYS A 80 15.16 -14.36 14.01
CA LYS A 80 16.63 -14.27 14.14
C LYS A 80 17.09 -13.54 15.41
N ALA A 81 16.24 -12.68 15.98
CA ALA A 81 16.55 -11.94 17.21
C ALA A 81 16.40 -12.80 18.47
N ASP A 82 15.53 -13.82 18.46
CA ASP A 82 15.32 -14.74 19.60
C ASP A 82 16.46 -15.78 19.75
N ILE A 83 17.36 -15.92 18.77
CA ILE A 83 18.48 -16.87 18.83
C ILE A 83 19.64 -16.36 19.72
N PHE A 84 19.64 -15.06 20.09
CA PHE A 84 20.68 -14.48 20.97
C PHE A 84 20.35 -14.54 22.47
N LYS A 85 19.28 -15.26 22.85
CA LYS A 85 18.97 -15.53 24.26
C LYS A 85 19.27 -16.98 24.62
N LYS A 86 20.55 -17.37 24.53
CA LYS A 86 21.06 -18.58 25.20
C LYS A 86 22.45 -18.36 25.73
#